data_AF-A0A7X0QZZ5-F1
#
_entry.id   AF-A0A7X0QZZ5-F1
#
_cell.length_a   1.000
_cell.length_b   1.000
_cell.length_c   1.000
_cell.angle_alpha   90.00
_cell.angle_beta   90.00
_cell.angle_gamma   90.00
#
_symmetry.space_group_name_H-M   'P 1'
#
loop_
_entity.id
_entity.type
_entity.pdbx_description
1 polymer ?
#
loop_
_entity_poly.entity_id
_entity_poly.type
_entity_poly.pdbx_seq_one_letter_code
_entity_poly.pdbx_strand_id
1 'polypeptide(L)' 'MLNRSIVLNTLIKHETLVIGDLSKKENLGLMPNTSHLQLLIDELIESGYVHQLDGVTPCTYTITDKGIQEGKRLAQEI' A
#
# COMPACT_ATOMS: atom_id res chain seq x y z
N MET A 1 4.82 -13.96 1.23
CA MET A 1 3.63 -13.71 0.37
C MET A 1 3.21 -12.27 0.59
N LEU A 2 2.80 -11.56 -0.47
CA LEU A 2 2.31 -10.19 -0.32
C LEU A 2 1.04 -10.18 0.55
N ASN A 3 0.90 -9.20 1.44
CA ASN A 3 -0.27 -9.02 2.30
C ASN A 3 -0.48 -7.53 2.61
N ARG A 4 -1.61 -7.19 3.26
CA ARG A 4 -1.97 -5.82 3.61
C ARG A 4 -0.92 -5.12 4.49
N SER A 5 -0.33 -5.84 5.45
CA SER A 5 0.69 -5.29 6.36
C SER A 5 1.92 -4.80 5.59
N ILE A 6 2.41 -5.58 4.61
CA ILE A 6 3.55 -5.18 3.78
C ILE A 6 3.24 -3.91 2.98
N VAL A 7 2.05 -3.83 2.35
CA VAL A 7 1.64 -2.67 1.54
C VAL A 7 1.50 -1.43 2.43
N LEU A 8 0.82 -1.55 3.57
CA LEU A 8 0.64 -0.46 4.52
C LEU A 8 1.97 0.03 5.10
N ASN A 9 2.86 -0.87 5.51
CA ASN A 9 4.18 -0.49 6.03
C ASN A 9 5.03 0.24 4.98
N THR A 10 4.93 -0.19 3.71
CA THR A 10 5.60 0.48 2.59
C THR A 10 5.08 1.91 2.43
N LEU A 11 3.75 2.09 2.43
CA LEU A 11 3.14 3.41 2.31
C LEU A 11 3.31 4.27 3.57
N ILE A 12 3.42 3.68 4.77
CA ILE A 12 3.78 4.42 6.00
C ILE A 12 5.19 4.99 5.90
N LYS A 13 6.14 4.24 5.31
CA LYS A 13 7.53 4.69 5.16
C LYS A 13 7.70 5.79 4.11
N HIS A 14 6.93 5.73 3.03
CA HIS A 14 7.08 6.61 1.87
C HIS A 14 5.98 7.68 1.74
N GLU A 15 4.93 7.58 2.56
CA GLU A 15 3.70 8.38 2.56
C GLU A 15 2.87 8.27 1.28
N THR A 16 3.47 8.56 0.13
CA THR A 16 2.86 8.53 -1.20
C THR A 16 3.76 7.83 -2.21
N LEU A 17 3.21 6.89 -3.00
CA LEU A 17 3.94 6.19 -4.05
C LEU A 17 3.08 5.99 -5.30
N VAL A 18 3.73 6.06 -6.46
CA VAL A 18 3.13 5.60 -7.73
C VAL A 18 3.10 4.07 -7.78
N ILE A 19 2.15 3.47 -8.51
CA ILE A 19 2.02 2.01 -8.63
C ILE A 19 3.32 1.32 -9.06
N GLY A 20 4.08 1.96 -9.96
CA GLY A 20 5.37 1.46 -10.43
C GLY A 20 6.37 1.31 -9.29
N ASP A 21 6.54 2.35 -8.47
CA ASP A 21 7.43 2.32 -7.32
C ASP A 21 6.92 1.39 -6.23
N LEU A 22 5.61 1.38 -5.96
CA LEU A 22 5.02 0.47 -4.99
C LEU A 22 5.26 -1.00 -5.34
N SER A 23 5.36 -1.34 -6.64
CA SER A 23 5.60 -2.72 -7.10
C SER A 23 7.07 -3.19 -7.01
N LYS A 24 8.00 -2.30 -6.64
CA LYS A 24 9.44 -2.59 -6.63
C LYS A 24 9.86 -3.47 -5.44
N LYS A 25 10.86 -4.33 -5.67
CA LYS A 25 11.40 -5.25 -4.65
C LYS A 25 11.99 -4.48 -3.48
N GLU A 26 12.68 -3.39 -3.75
CA GLU A 26 13.29 -2.55 -2.71
C GLU A 26 12.28 -1.91 -1.75
N ASN A 27 11.02 -1.78 -2.19
CA ASN A 27 9.95 -1.19 -1.39
C ASN A 27 9.15 -2.27 -0.63
N LEU A 28 8.73 -3.35 -1.31
CA LEU A 28 7.92 -4.42 -0.69
C LEU A 28 8.75 -5.54 -0.02
N GLY A 29 10.06 -5.57 -0.24
CA GLY A 29 10.95 -6.68 0.16
C GLY A 29 10.80 -7.96 -0.67
N LEU A 30 9.88 -7.98 -1.65
CA LEU A 30 9.59 -9.12 -2.52
C LEU A 30 9.12 -8.64 -3.90
N MET A 31 9.10 -9.54 -4.88
CA MET A 31 8.50 -9.28 -6.18
C MET A 31 7.01 -9.63 -6.14
N PRO A 32 6.09 -8.65 -6.20
CA PRO A 32 4.68 -8.93 -6.13
C PRO A 32 4.18 -9.50 -7.45
N ASN A 33 3.11 -10.29 -7.38
CA ASN A 33 2.25 -10.48 -8.54
C ASN A 33 1.40 -9.20 -8.71
N THR A 34 1.42 -8.59 -9.90
CA THR A 34 0.75 -7.30 -10.16
C THR A 34 -0.76 -7.34 -9.89
N SER A 35 -1.45 -8.41 -10.29
CA SER A 35 -2.89 -8.56 -10.05
C SER A 35 -3.21 -8.66 -8.56
N HIS A 36 -2.39 -9.41 -7.81
CA HIS A 36 -2.57 -9.51 -6.36
C HIS A 36 -2.25 -8.20 -5.64
N LEU A 37 -1.23 -7.47 -6.09
CA LEU A 37 -0.93 -6.13 -5.55
C LEU A 37 -2.10 -5.17 -5.78
N GLN A 38 -2.65 -5.13 -7.00
CA GLN A 38 -3.78 -4.27 -7.31
C GLN A 38 -5.00 -4.64 -6.47
N LEU A 39 -5.33 -5.94 -6.34
CA LEU A 39 -6.43 -6.40 -5.49
C LEU A 39 -6.27 -5.91 -4.05
N LEU A 40 -5.08 -6.03 -3.46
CA LEU A 40 -4.82 -5.55 -2.10
C LEU A 40 -4.96 -4.03 -1.99
N ILE A 41 -4.49 -3.28 -2.99
CA ILE A 41 -4.64 -1.82 -3.00
C ILE A 41 -6.12 -1.43 -3.06
N ASP A 42 -6.90 -2.09 -3.91
CA ASP A 42 -8.33 -1.84 -4.04
C ASP A 42 -9.06 -2.12 -2.72
N GLU A 43 -8.76 -3.23 -2.04
CA GLU A 43 -9.32 -3.54 -0.71
C GLU A 43 -8.93 -2.48 0.35
N LEU A 44 -7.69 -1.97 0.29
CA LEU A 44 -7.21 -0.94 1.21
C LEU A 44 -7.86 0.42 0.92
N ILE A 45 -8.19 0.71 -0.34
CA ILE A 45 -8.95 1.88 -0.76
C ILE A 45 -10.40 1.78 -0.27
N GLU A 46 -11.08 0.65 -0.52
CA GLU A 46 -12.44 0.40 -0.03
C GLU A 46 -12.54 0.52 1.49
N SER A 47 -11.49 0.10 2.20
CA SER A 47 -11.41 0.21 3.66
C SER A 47 -11.06 1.62 4.18
N GLY A 48 -10.70 2.55 3.29
CA GLY A 48 -10.28 3.91 3.63
C GLY A 48 -8.88 4.03 4.26
N TYR A 49 -8.04 3.01 4.09
CA TYR A 49 -6.65 2.99 4.60
C TYR A 49 -5.67 3.63 3.63
N VAL A 50 -5.98 3.56 2.34
CA VAL A 50 -5.20 4.15 1.25
C VAL A 50 -6.14 5.00 0.41
N HIS A 51 -5.64 6.10 -0.13
CA HIS A 51 -6.36 6.92 -1.08
C HIS A 51 -5.60 6.94 -2.41
N GLN A 52 -6.30 6.70 -3.51
CA GLN A 52 -5.76 6.95 -4.85
C GLN A 52 -5.96 8.43 -5.19
N LEU A 53 -4.92 9.11 -5.65
CA LEU A 53 -5.03 10.50 -6.07
C LEU A 53 -5.77 10.61 -7.40
N ASP A 54 -6.86 11.37 -7.39
CA ASP A 54 -7.69 11.60 -8.58
C ASP A 54 -6.97 12.43 -9.64
N GLY A 55 -7.14 12.05 -10.91
CA GLY A 55 -6.63 12.82 -12.05
C GLY A 55 -5.11 12.77 -12.28
N VAL A 56 -4.38 11.90 -11.57
CA VAL A 56 -2.92 11.76 -11.70
C VAL A 56 -2.55 10.50 -12.49
N THR A 57 -1.58 10.63 -13.41
CA THR A 57 -0.95 9.51 -14.13
C THR A 57 0.57 9.59 -13.96
N PRO A 58 1.25 8.52 -13.52
CA PRO A 58 0.71 7.19 -13.21
C PRO A 58 -0.16 7.18 -11.94
N CYS A 59 -0.95 6.11 -11.76
CA CYS A 59 -1.77 5.92 -10.56
C CYS A 59 -0.90 6.07 -9.31
N THR A 60 -1.30 6.97 -8.42
CA THR A 60 -0.56 7.36 -7.23
C THR A 60 -1.42 7.12 -6.00
N TYR A 61 -0.82 6.53 -4.97
CA TYR A 61 -1.51 6.14 -3.74
C TYR A 61 -0.85 6.80 -2.54
N THR A 62 -1.67 7.33 -1.63
CA THR A 62 -1.23 7.91 -0.36
C THR A 62 -1.85 7.16 0.81
N ILE A 63 -1.08 6.98 1.88
CA ILE A 63 -1.60 6.44 3.14
C ILE A 63 -2.54 7.45 3.81
N THR A 64 -3.57 6.99 4.50
CA THR A 64 -4.42 7.82 5.37
C THR A 64 -4.02 7.66 6.84
N ASP A 65 -4.44 8.56 7.72
CA ASP A 65 -4.26 8.39 9.17
C ASP A 65 -4.82 7.06 9.68
N LYS A 66 -5.98 6.65 9.13
CA LYS A 66 -6.61 5.35 9.42
C LYS A 66 -5.70 4.19 8.98
N GLY A 67 -5.08 4.31 7.81
CA GLY A 67 -4.12 3.33 7.30
C GLY A 67 -2.85 3.25 8.14
N ILE A 68 -2.35 4.37 8.65
CA ILE A 68 -1.19 4.40 9.58
C ILE A 68 -1.53 3.64 10.87
N GLN A 69 -2.71 3.88 11.44
CA GLN A 69 -3.16 3.19 12.65
C GLN A 69 -3.29 1.68 12.42
N GLU A 70 -3.90 1.29 11.30
CA GLU A 70 -4.09 -0.12 10.96
C GLU A 70 -2.75 -0.82 10.69
N GLY A 71 -1.82 -0.17 10.00
CA GLY A 71 -0.47 -0.73 9.79
C GLY A 71 0.28 -0.96 11.11
N LYS A 72 0.17 -0.02 12.06
CA LYS A 72 0.73 -0.18 13.41
C LYS A 72 0.08 -1.33 14.17
N ARG A 73 -1.24 -1.51 14.06
CA ARG A 73 -1.98 -2.63 14.68
C ARG A 73 -1.50 -3.97 14.13
N LEU A 74 -1.43 -4.10 12.80
CA LEU A 74 -0.98 -5.32 12.12
C LEU A 74 0.49 -5.67 12.42
N ALA A 75 1.35 -4.68 12.67
CA ALA A 75 2.74 -4.92 13.03
C ALA A 75 2.92 -5.50 14.44
N GLN A 76 1.92 -5.39 15.32
CA GLN A 76 1.92 -5.95 16.67
C GLN A 76 1.40 -7.40 16.71
N GLU A 77 0.79 -7.89 15.62
CA GLU A 77 0.22 -9.23 15.51
C GLU A 77 1.19 -10.25 14.89
N ILE A 78 2.43 -9.84 14.60
CA ILE A 78 3.49 -10.65 13.97
C ILE A 78 4.55 -11.05 15.01
#